data_AF-A0A1H6DBE2-F1
#
_entry.id   AF-A0A1H6DBE2-F1
#
_cell.length_a   1.000
_cell.length_b   1.000
_cell.length_c   1.000
_cell.angle_alpha   90.00
_cell.angle_beta   90.00
_cell.angle_gamma   90.00
#
_symmetry.space_group_name_H-M   'P 1'
#
loop_
_entity.id
_entity.type
_entity.pdbx_description
1 polymer ?
#
loop_
_entity_poly.entity_id
_entity_poly.type
_entity_poly.pdbx_seq_one_letter_code
_entity_poly.pdbx_strand_id
1 'polypeptide(L)'
;MVMSLVTACTGHRDDPDAPGRVGNHYTVLQRSVANGVHWQLDAYVDVDGDGSFCMGLDGPKGPDHSATLPWANAACGFDNSDSGGYYGGGMAPGRNASISYGPVPDAAAAVRVSTKEVVPTHPFPKGHGLPDGRYWVIYEPASWPGKGDKSVDPQPLDASGNKVAFKNF
;
A
#
# COMPACT_ATOMS: atom_id res chain seq x y z
N MET A 1 14.86 -45.45 3.91
CA MET A 1 15.87 -44.37 3.84
C MET A 1 15.69 -43.70 2.49
N VAL A 2 14.97 -42.56 2.44
CA VAL A 2 14.59 -41.90 1.18
C VAL A 2 15.60 -40.78 0.93
N MET A 3 16.35 -40.89 -0.16
CA MET A 3 17.26 -39.85 -0.65
C MET A 3 16.44 -38.67 -1.18
N SER A 4 16.61 -37.50 -0.56
CA SER A 4 16.17 -36.22 -1.10
C SER A 4 17.12 -35.79 -2.21
N LEU A 5 16.62 -35.59 -3.43
CA LEU A 5 17.32 -34.83 -4.46
C LEU A 5 17.07 -33.34 -4.22
N VAL A 6 18.17 -32.63 -3.94
CA VAL A 6 18.26 -31.18 -4.03
C VAL A 6 18.36 -30.84 -5.52
N THR A 7 17.29 -30.31 -6.12
CA THR A 7 17.36 -29.77 -7.48
C THR A 7 17.90 -28.35 -7.39
N ALA A 8 19.11 -28.18 -7.95
CA ALA A 8 19.84 -26.95 -8.07
C ALA A 8 19.10 -25.88 -8.89
N CYS A 9 19.25 -24.62 -8.46
CA CYS A 9 18.92 -23.44 -9.25
C CYS A 9 19.76 -23.43 -10.53
N THR A 10 19.13 -23.57 -11.68
CA THR A 10 19.78 -23.39 -12.99
C THR A 10 19.22 -22.18 -13.71
N GLY A 11 20.10 -21.21 -13.96
CA GLY A 11 20.04 -20.34 -15.14
C GLY A 11 19.16 -19.11 -15.02
N HIS A 12 19.62 -18.13 -14.22
CA HIS A 12 19.29 -16.73 -14.47
C HIS A 12 19.84 -16.37 -15.86
N ARG A 13 18.95 -16.24 -16.84
CA ARG A 13 19.27 -15.55 -18.09
C ARG A 13 19.12 -14.07 -17.79
N ASP A 14 20.23 -13.35 -17.89
CA ASP A 14 20.27 -11.89 -17.92
C ASP A 14 19.47 -11.43 -19.15
N ASP A 15 18.19 -11.14 -18.95
CA ASP A 15 17.32 -10.47 -19.92
C ASP A 15 17.25 -8.99 -19.50
N PRO A 16 17.89 -8.07 -20.23
CA PRO A 16 18.05 -6.67 -19.81
C PRO A 16 16.76 -5.82 -19.89
N ASP A 17 15.59 -6.43 -20.12
CA ASP A 17 14.32 -5.74 -20.40
C ASP A 17 13.08 -6.30 -19.64
N ALA A 18 13.24 -7.04 -18.56
CA ALA A 18 12.09 -7.48 -17.75
C ALA A 18 12.03 -6.75 -16.40
N PRO A 19 11.44 -5.53 -16.31
CA PRO A 19 10.96 -5.05 -15.02
C PRO A 19 9.99 -6.12 -14.52
N GLY A 20 10.26 -6.62 -13.31
CA GLY A 20 9.51 -7.69 -12.66
C GLY A 20 8.02 -7.50 -12.95
N ARG A 21 7.47 -8.45 -13.71
CA ARG A 21 6.06 -8.45 -14.12
C ARG A 21 5.22 -8.60 -12.86
N VAL A 22 4.92 -7.50 -12.20
CA VAL A 22 3.61 -7.38 -11.59
C VAL A 22 2.69 -7.19 -12.77
N GLY A 23 1.86 -8.19 -13.05
CA GLY A 23 1.01 -8.21 -14.25
C GLY A 23 0.30 -6.87 -14.46
N ASN A 24 -0.04 -6.55 -15.72
CA ASN A 24 -0.71 -5.32 -16.16
C ASN A 24 -2.11 -5.08 -15.55
N HIS A 25 -2.39 -5.59 -14.35
CA HIS A 25 -3.66 -5.65 -13.65
C HIS A 25 -3.55 -4.97 -12.28
N TYR A 26 -3.18 -3.70 -12.28
CA TYR A 26 -3.34 -2.84 -11.11
C TYR A 26 -4.46 -1.83 -11.34
N THR A 27 -5.10 -1.42 -10.24
CA THR A 27 -6.10 -0.36 -10.20
C THR A 27 -5.49 0.84 -9.53
N VAL A 28 -5.42 1.96 -10.25
CA VAL A 28 -4.99 3.23 -9.66
C VAL A 28 -6.08 3.73 -8.72
N LEU A 29 -5.75 3.84 -7.44
CA LEU A 29 -6.65 4.37 -6.41
C LEU A 29 -6.58 5.89 -6.36
N GLN A 30 -5.37 6.45 -6.31
CA GLN A 30 -5.14 7.89 -6.20
C GLN A 30 -3.90 8.31 -6.98
N ARG A 31 -3.93 9.53 -7.54
CA ARG A 31 -2.75 10.25 -8.06
C ARG A 31 -2.61 11.58 -7.34
N SER A 32 -1.39 11.99 -7.04
CA SER A 32 -1.13 13.29 -6.40
C SER A 32 0.28 13.80 -6.71
N VAL A 33 0.57 15.02 -6.27
CA VAL A 33 1.86 15.68 -6.42
C VAL A 33 2.29 16.21 -5.05
N ALA A 34 3.48 15.84 -4.60
CA ALA A 34 4.08 16.34 -3.37
C ALA A 34 5.46 16.93 -3.66
N ASN A 35 5.67 18.21 -3.32
CA ASN A 35 6.93 18.92 -3.58
C ASN A 35 7.42 18.83 -5.04
N GLY A 36 6.50 18.89 -6.01
CA GLY A 36 6.80 18.77 -7.45
C GLY A 36 6.98 17.32 -7.95
N VAL A 37 6.90 16.33 -7.05
CA VAL A 37 7.05 14.92 -7.38
C VAL A 37 5.67 14.27 -7.52
N HIS A 38 5.35 13.80 -8.70
CA HIS A 38 4.13 13.03 -8.97
C HIS A 38 4.22 11.66 -8.31
N TRP A 39 3.11 11.13 -7.83
CA TRP A 39 3.01 9.77 -7.30
C TRP A 39 1.60 9.22 -7.46
N GLN A 40 1.49 7.89 -7.40
CA GLN A 40 0.19 7.24 -7.36
C GLN A 40 0.18 6.08 -6.35
N LEU A 41 -1.01 5.82 -5.80
CA LEU A 41 -1.30 4.65 -4.99
C LEU A 41 -2.09 3.68 -5.84
N ASP A 42 -1.60 2.46 -5.92
CA ASP A 42 -2.18 1.39 -6.72
C ASP A 42 -2.63 0.25 -5.81
N ALA A 43 -3.65 -0.49 -6.25
CA ALA A 43 -4.08 -1.75 -5.65
C ALA A 43 -4.11 -2.85 -6.69
N TYR A 44 -3.69 -4.05 -6.30
CA TYR A 44 -3.64 -5.21 -7.17
C TYR A 44 -3.78 -6.49 -6.33
N VAL A 45 -4.08 -7.59 -7.01
CA VAL A 45 -3.99 -8.93 -6.42
C VAL A 45 -2.67 -9.53 -6.86
N ASP A 46 -1.90 -10.10 -5.94
CA ASP A 46 -0.65 -10.78 -6.28
C ASP A 46 -0.95 -12.13 -6.95
N VAL A 47 -1.17 -12.08 -8.26
CA VAL A 47 -1.51 -13.25 -9.08
C VAL A 47 -0.34 -14.21 -9.30
N ASP A 48 0.89 -13.74 -9.12
CA ASP A 48 2.10 -14.57 -9.26
C ASP A 48 2.55 -15.14 -7.89
N GLY A 49 2.05 -14.59 -6.79
CA GLY A 49 2.23 -15.06 -5.41
C GLY A 49 1.04 -15.85 -4.86
N ASP A 50 0.58 -15.50 -3.66
CA ASP A 50 -0.45 -16.23 -2.90
C ASP A 50 -1.89 -15.77 -3.19
N GLY A 51 -2.08 -14.83 -4.12
CA GLY A 51 -3.38 -14.23 -4.40
C GLY A 51 -3.81 -13.18 -3.37
N SER A 52 -2.89 -12.71 -2.51
CA SER A 52 -3.19 -11.68 -1.53
C SER A 52 -3.52 -10.34 -2.18
N PHE A 53 -4.39 -9.58 -1.52
CA PHE A 53 -4.64 -8.19 -1.87
C PHE A 53 -3.44 -7.33 -1.46
N CYS A 54 -2.94 -6.54 -2.40
CA CYS A 54 -1.80 -5.65 -2.23
C CYS A 54 -2.17 -4.21 -2.52
N MET A 55 -1.53 -3.30 -1.79
CA MET A 55 -1.51 -1.87 -2.11
C MET A 55 -0.07 -1.37 -2.10
N GLY A 56 0.29 -0.59 -3.12
CA GLY A 56 1.65 -0.11 -3.28
C GLY A 56 1.73 1.28 -3.86
N LEU A 57 2.81 1.98 -3.51
CA LEU A 57 3.13 3.29 -4.07
C LEU A 57 4.01 3.14 -5.30
N ASP A 58 3.57 3.75 -6.40
CA ASP A 58 4.36 3.83 -7.63
C ASP A 58 5.07 5.19 -7.72
N GLY A 59 6.37 5.14 -7.96
CA GLY A 59 7.32 6.26 -8.01
C GLY A 59 7.23 7.09 -9.31
N PRO A 60 7.96 8.22 -9.40
CA PRO A 60 7.39 9.43 -10.01
C PRO A 60 7.13 9.43 -11.51
N LYS A 61 5.86 9.45 -11.94
CA LYS A 61 5.53 9.74 -13.36
C LYS A 61 5.40 11.25 -13.60
N GLY A 62 6.48 11.89 -14.06
CA GLY A 62 6.53 13.31 -14.44
C GLY A 62 7.80 13.67 -15.23
N PRO A 63 7.87 14.86 -15.87
CA PRO A 63 9.02 15.26 -16.70
C PRO A 63 10.36 15.37 -15.94
N ASP A 64 10.33 15.48 -14.62
CA ASP A 64 11.50 15.49 -13.74
C ASP A 64 11.82 14.11 -13.12
N HIS A 65 11.42 13.01 -13.77
CA HIS A 65 11.64 11.63 -13.34
C HIS A 65 13.14 11.24 -13.36
N SER A 66 13.91 11.74 -12.40
CA SER A 66 15.30 11.32 -12.16
C SER A 66 15.44 10.42 -10.92
N ALA A 67 14.33 10.05 -10.28
CA ALA A 67 14.32 9.12 -9.16
C ALA A 67 13.68 7.81 -9.62
N THR A 68 14.51 6.88 -10.09
CA THR A 68 14.20 5.45 -10.14
C THR A 68 13.95 5.00 -8.70
N LEU A 69 12.74 5.24 -8.19
CA LEU A 69 12.24 4.54 -7.03
C LEU A 69 11.70 3.22 -7.59
N PRO A 70 12.44 2.10 -7.50
CA PRO A 70 11.82 0.80 -7.74
C PRO A 70 10.58 0.73 -6.86
N TRP A 71 9.50 0.06 -7.29
CA TRP A 71 8.28 -0.18 -6.50
C TRP A 71 8.62 -0.36 -5.02
N ALA A 72 8.54 0.74 -4.28
CA ALA A 72 9.05 0.83 -2.93
C ALA A 72 7.80 1.00 -2.09
N ASN A 73 7.63 0.07 -1.16
CA ASN A 73 6.49 0.04 -0.24
C ASN A 73 5.24 -0.47 -0.95
N ALA A 74 5.20 -1.76 -1.26
CA ALA A 74 3.94 -2.49 -1.40
C ALA A 74 3.72 -3.30 -0.12
N ALA A 75 2.51 -3.25 0.41
CA ALA A 75 2.06 -4.09 1.51
C ALA A 75 0.94 -4.98 1.01
N CYS A 76 0.95 -6.24 1.41
CA CYS A 76 0.04 -7.29 0.96
C CYS A 76 -0.53 -8.06 2.15
N GLY A 77 -1.70 -8.68 1.97
CA GLY A 77 -2.31 -9.56 2.97
C GLY A 77 -2.69 -8.80 4.25
N PHE A 78 -3.40 -7.68 4.10
CA PHE A 78 -3.76 -6.82 5.22
C PHE A 78 -4.70 -7.56 6.17
N ASP A 79 -4.21 -7.88 7.36
CA ASP A 79 -4.95 -8.60 8.39
C ASP A 79 -4.85 -7.93 9.76
N ASN A 80 -5.63 -8.44 10.71
CA ASN A 80 -5.69 -7.97 12.10
C ASN A 80 -4.78 -8.81 13.03
N SER A 81 -3.65 -9.32 12.55
CA SER A 81 -2.70 -10.09 13.36
C SER A 81 -1.57 -9.23 13.93
N ASP A 82 -1.02 -9.63 15.07
CA ASP A 82 0.15 -8.95 15.69
C ASP A 82 1.40 -8.92 14.78
N SER A 83 1.45 -9.82 13.79
CA SER A 83 2.50 -9.92 12.76
C SER A 83 2.15 -9.28 11.42
N GLY A 84 0.87 -8.95 11.21
CA GLY A 84 0.35 -8.44 9.94
C GLY A 84 0.25 -6.91 9.93
N GLY A 85 0.59 -6.32 8.79
CA GLY A 85 0.49 -4.89 8.58
C GLY A 85 -0.96 -4.49 8.29
N TYR A 86 -1.67 -3.98 9.30
CA TYR A 86 -2.98 -3.31 9.15
C TYR A 86 -2.98 -2.17 8.12
N TYR A 87 -1.78 -1.68 7.79
CA TYR A 87 -1.53 -0.62 6.84
C TYR A 87 -0.13 -0.80 6.24
N GLY A 88 0.04 -0.27 5.05
CA GLY A 88 1.32 -0.12 4.39
C GLY A 88 1.81 1.31 4.55
N GLY A 89 3.09 1.51 4.38
CA GLY A 89 3.66 2.84 4.39
C GLY A 89 5.14 2.83 4.10
N GLY A 90 5.70 4.01 3.96
CA GLY A 90 7.11 4.20 3.73
C GLY A 90 7.44 5.63 3.37
N MET A 91 8.63 5.84 2.83
CA MET A 91 9.06 7.16 2.38
C MET A 91 8.15 7.66 1.25
N ALA A 92 7.57 8.83 1.44
CA ALA A 92 6.78 9.48 0.41
C ALA A 92 7.69 10.09 -0.66
N PRO A 93 7.21 10.18 -1.91
CA PRO A 93 7.86 10.98 -2.94
C PRO A 93 7.89 12.47 -2.56
N GLY A 94 9.02 13.13 -2.79
CA GLY A 94 9.27 14.49 -2.31
C GLY A 94 9.91 14.50 -0.91
N ARG A 95 10.97 15.29 -0.75
CA ARG A 95 11.94 15.26 0.38
C ARG A 95 11.33 15.01 1.78
N ASN A 96 11.95 14.09 2.53
CA ASN A 96 11.78 13.87 3.98
C ASN A 96 10.34 13.74 4.48
N ALA A 97 9.48 13.07 3.73
CA ALA A 97 8.10 12.77 4.14
C ALA A 97 7.86 11.26 4.15
N SER A 98 6.84 10.85 4.89
CA SER A 98 6.31 9.50 4.88
C SER A 98 4.88 9.51 4.34
N ILE A 99 4.40 8.33 3.98
CA ILE A 99 3.03 8.12 3.53
C ILE A 99 2.57 6.78 4.08
N SER A 100 1.35 6.76 4.58
CA SER A 100 0.71 5.56 5.09
C SER A 100 -0.65 5.39 4.44
N TYR A 101 -1.04 4.15 4.21
CA TYR A 101 -2.27 3.82 3.51
C TYR A 101 -2.73 2.42 3.91
N GLY A 102 -4.01 2.13 3.67
CA GLY A 102 -4.50 0.77 3.85
C GLY A 102 -5.96 0.60 3.46
N PRO A 103 -6.42 -0.65 3.36
CA PRO A 103 -7.82 -0.96 3.20
C PRO A 103 -8.56 -0.80 4.54
N VAL A 104 -9.86 -0.51 4.46
CA VAL A 104 -10.78 -0.51 5.61
C VAL A 104 -12.16 -1.02 5.17
N PRO A 105 -12.98 -1.52 6.11
CA PRO A 105 -14.32 -2.01 5.79
C PRO A 105 -15.20 -0.95 5.12
N ASP A 106 -16.20 -1.40 4.35
CA ASP A 106 -17.10 -0.50 3.61
C ASP A 106 -17.86 0.50 4.51
N ALA A 107 -18.14 0.11 5.75
CA ALA A 107 -18.78 0.99 6.73
C ALA A 107 -17.86 2.11 7.28
N ALA A 108 -16.55 2.03 7.07
CA ALA A 108 -15.59 2.98 7.63
C ALA A 108 -15.47 4.24 6.76
N ALA A 109 -16.18 5.31 7.09
CA ALA A 109 -16.15 6.59 6.38
C ALA A 109 -14.86 7.42 6.64
N ALA A 110 -14.13 7.10 7.72
CA ALA A 110 -12.88 7.77 8.06
C ALA A 110 -11.94 6.83 8.83
N VAL A 111 -10.69 7.25 9.01
CA VAL A 111 -9.68 6.61 9.86
C VAL A 111 -9.14 7.65 10.82
N ARG A 112 -9.15 7.33 12.13
CA ARG A 112 -8.42 8.11 13.11
C ARG A 112 -7.05 7.51 13.32
N VAL A 113 -6.00 8.28 13.07
CA VAL A 113 -4.60 7.86 13.27
C VAL A 113 -4.11 8.20 14.68
N SER A 114 -2.90 7.78 15.06
CA SER A 114 -2.39 7.94 16.45
C SER A 114 -2.32 9.40 16.91
N THR A 115 -2.11 10.33 15.98
CA THR A 115 -2.12 11.80 16.22
C THR A 115 -3.49 12.37 16.55
N LYS A 116 -4.54 11.53 16.49
CA LYS A 116 -5.97 11.90 16.55
C LYS A 116 -6.48 12.65 15.33
N GLU A 117 -5.66 12.85 14.30
CA GLU A 117 -6.15 13.31 13.02
C GLU A 117 -7.14 12.30 12.42
N VAL A 118 -8.16 12.82 11.74
CA VAL A 118 -9.21 12.03 11.09
C VAL A 118 -9.05 12.19 9.59
N VAL A 119 -8.66 11.09 8.94
CA VAL A 119 -8.42 11.01 7.50
C VAL A 119 -9.68 10.44 6.83
N PRO A 120 -10.21 11.08 5.78
CA PRO A 120 -11.33 10.52 5.03
C PRO A 120 -10.95 9.23 4.31
N THR A 121 -11.92 8.34 4.11
CA THR A 121 -11.73 7.12 3.31
C THR A 121 -12.47 7.24 1.97
N HIS A 122 -11.99 6.51 0.98
CA HIS A 122 -12.53 6.50 -0.37
C HIS A 122 -12.95 5.08 -0.76
N PRO A 123 -14.10 4.87 -1.40
CA PRO A 123 -14.50 3.54 -1.85
C PRO A 123 -13.51 2.98 -2.87
N PHE A 124 -13.24 1.68 -2.80
CA PHE A 124 -12.52 1.02 -3.88
C PHE A 124 -13.31 1.13 -5.20
N PRO A 125 -12.65 1.35 -6.35
CA PRO A 125 -13.30 1.31 -7.65
C PRO A 125 -13.97 -0.04 -7.88
N LYS A 126 -15.27 -0.03 -8.24
CA LYS A 126 -16.01 -1.25 -8.57
C LYS A 126 -15.50 -1.85 -9.88
N GLY A 127 -15.45 -3.18 -9.97
CA GLY A 127 -15.25 -3.89 -11.24
C GLY A 127 -13.80 -4.22 -11.62
N HIS A 128 -12.88 -4.29 -10.65
CA HIS A 128 -11.45 -4.54 -10.91
C HIS A 128 -10.84 -5.67 -10.08
N GLY A 129 -11.66 -6.60 -9.58
CA GLY A 129 -11.20 -7.70 -8.72
C GLY A 129 -10.73 -7.27 -7.33
N LEU A 130 -10.93 -5.99 -6.96
CA LEU A 130 -10.62 -5.47 -5.63
C LEU A 130 -11.66 -5.95 -4.60
N PRO A 131 -11.27 -6.11 -3.33
CA PRO A 131 -12.19 -6.49 -2.27
C PRO A 131 -13.24 -5.40 -2.01
N ASP A 132 -14.40 -5.80 -1.52
CA ASP A 132 -15.41 -4.85 -1.03
C ASP A 132 -14.85 -4.07 0.15
N GLY A 133 -14.81 -2.75 0.02
CA GLY A 133 -14.31 -1.88 1.07
C GLY A 133 -13.90 -0.50 0.56
N ARG A 134 -13.10 0.15 1.39
CA ARG A 134 -12.60 1.50 1.17
C ARG A 134 -11.10 1.50 1.43
N TYR A 135 -10.44 2.56 1.01
CA TYR A 135 -9.04 2.82 1.33
C TYR A 135 -8.88 4.20 1.94
N TRP A 136 -7.76 4.39 2.64
CA TRP A 136 -7.30 5.68 3.09
C TRP A 136 -5.83 5.84 2.73
N VAL A 137 -5.39 7.09 2.67
CA VAL A 137 -4.00 7.46 2.44
C VAL A 137 -3.74 8.78 3.13
N ILE A 138 -2.60 8.89 3.82
CA ILE A 138 -2.17 10.09 4.51
C ILE A 138 -0.73 10.43 4.11
N TYR A 139 -0.47 11.70 3.81
CA TYR A 139 0.87 12.22 3.58
C TYR A 139 1.39 12.85 4.87
N GLU A 140 2.54 12.39 5.33
CA GLU A 140 3.14 12.76 6.61
C GLU A 140 4.39 13.61 6.34
N PRO A 141 4.30 14.94 6.34
CA PRO A 141 5.46 15.81 6.12
C PRO A 141 6.52 15.61 7.21
N ALA A 142 7.75 16.09 6.99
CA ALA A 142 8.85 16.00 7.96
C ALA A 142 8.50 16.53 9.38
N SER A 143 7.55 17.47 9.44
CA SER A 143 7.04 18.10 10.66
C SER A 143 5.90 17.33 11.33
N TRP A 144 5.49 16.18 10.79
CA TRP A 144 4.38 15.40 11.28
C TRP A 144 4.60 14.97 12.75
N PRO A 145 3.62 15.20 13.64
CA PRO A 145 3.73 14.78 15.02
C PRO A 145 3.62 13.25 15.09
N GLY A 146 4.67 12.57 15.54
CA GLY A 146 4.72 11.10 15.55
C GLY A 146 5.77 10.61 14.58
N LYS A 147 6.86 10.06 15.13
CA LYS A 147 7.92 9.39 14.36
C LYS A 147 8.06 7.97 14.91
N GLY A 148 8.13 6.98 14.02
CA GLY A 148 8.31 5.56 14.33
C GLY A 148 7.10 4.68 14.00
N ASP A 149 7.28 3.36 14.13
CA ASP A 149 6.41 2.26 13.64
C ASP A 149 4.97 2.23 14.20
N LYS A 150 4.65 3.12 15.15
CA LYS A 150 3.31 3.24 15.77
C LYS A 150 2.70 4.63 15.62
N SER A 151 3.21 5.45 14.71
CA SER A 151 2.72 6.82 14.52
C SER A 151 1.33 6.91 13.88
N VAL A 152 0.86 5.82 13.26
CA VAL A 152 -0.35 5.85 12.43
C VAL A 152 -1.50 4.97 12.93
N ASP A 153 -1.26 3.98 13.80
CA ASP A 153 -2.25 3.03 14.40
C ASP A 153 -3.71 3.31 14.00
N PRO A 154 -4.13 2.83 12.81
CA PRO A 154 -5.34 3.31 12.17
C PRO A 154 -6.57 2.73 12.85
N GLN A 155 -7.49 3.61 13.23
CA GLN A 155 -8.75 3.23 13.84
C GLN A 155 -9.91 3.59 12.89
N PRO A 156 -10.50 2.63 12.17
CA PRO A 156 -11.63 2.87 11.27
C PRO A 156 -12.84 3.41 12.03
N LEU A 157 -13.50 4.42 11.46
CA LEU A 157 -14.66 5.10 12.02
C LEU A 157 -15.82 5.11 11.03
N ASP A 158 -17.05 4.92 11.51
CA ASP A 158 -18.27 5.12 10.73
C ASP A 158 -18.58 6.62 10.53
N ALA A 159 -19.65 6.93 9.79
CA ALA A 159 -20.07 8.31 9.55
C ALA A 159 -20.50 9.08 10.82
N SER A 160 -20.78 8.37 11.92
CA SER A 160 -21.11 8.95 13.23
C SER A 160 -19.90 9.06 14.15
N GLY A 161 -18.71 8.63 13.71
CA GLY A 161 -17.48 8.62 14.49
C GLY A 161 -17.32 7.42 15.43
N ASN A 162 -18.16 6.40 15.32
CA ASN A 162 -18.02 5.16 16.11
C ASN A 162 -16.96 4.25 15.49
N LYS A 163 -16.33 3.42 16.32
CA LYS A 163 -15.34 2.45 15.83
C LYS A 163 -15.99 1.41 14.93
N VAL A 164 -15.34 1.11 13.81
CA VAL A 164 -15.68 -0.01 12.94
C VAL A 164 -14.61 -1.10 13.11
N ALA A 165 -15.04 -2.35 13.31
CA ALA A 165 -14.12 -3.48 13.44
C ALA A 165 -13.39 -3.72 12.12
N PHE A 166 -12.07 -3.90 12.18
CA PHE A 166 -11.28 -4.27 11.00
C PHE A 166 -11.67 -5.67 10.50
N LYS A 167 -11.46 -5.93 9.21
CA LYS A 167 -11.60 -7.25 8.59
C LYS A 167 -10.37 -7.53 7.74
N ASN A 168 -10.10 -8.79 7.44
CA ASN A 168 -8.99 -9.14 6.54
C ASN A 168 -9.33 -8.76 5.10
N PHE A 169 -8.30 -8.38 4.33
CA PHE A 169 -8.40 -7.99 2.91
C PHE A 169 -7.44 -8.80 2.04
#